data_AF-A0A4Y6UPX5-F1
#
_entry.id   AF-A0A4Y6UPX5-F1
#
_cell.length_a   1.000
_cell.length_b   1.000
_cell.length_c   1.000
_cell.angle_alpha   90.00
_cell.angle_beta   90.00
_cell.angle_gamma   90.00
#
_symmetry.space_group_name_H-M   'P 1'
#
loop_
_entity.id
_entity.type
_entity.pdbx_description
1 polymer ?
#
loop_
_entity_poly.entity_id
_entity_poly.type
_entity_poly.pdbx_seq_one_letter_code
_entity_poly.pdbx_strand_id
1 'polypeptide(L)'
;MSPHQSEHDRSHADPSNKPQGGESRPTEQKWLGFGLAIGSAFGLLIGLFLKNVAIGLPLGMALGLIFGTALQKSKDEQKRKDEQQSK
;
A
#
# COMPACT_ATOMS: atom_id res chain seq x y z
N MET A 1 33.04 19.13 43.03
CA MET A 1 32.81 18.92 41.59
C MET A 1 33.88 17.97 41.07
N SER A 2 33.54 16.69 40.90
CA SER A 2 34.34 15.70 40.18
C SER A 2 33.47 15.12 39.07
N PRO A 3 34.01 14.90 37.86
CA PRO A 3 33.23 14.46 36.73
C PRO A 3 33.03 12.93 36.75
N HIS A 4 31.81 12.53 36.35
CA HIS A 4 31.52 11.45 35.41
C HIS A 4 32.54 10.31 35.25
N GLN A 5 32.18 9.09 35.65
CA GLN A 5 31.98 7.93 34.76
C GLN A 5 31.90 6.62 35.53
N SER A 6 30.69 6.11 35.67
CA SER A 6 30.30 4.71 35.87
C SER A 6 28.78 4.79 35.82
N GLU A 7 28.06 4.21 34.88
CA GLU A 7 28.00 2.78 34.67
C GLU A 7 27.67 2.45 33.21
N HIS A 8 28.54 1.61 32.66
CA HIS A 8 28.28 0.73 31.54
C HIS A 8 27.17 -0.27 31.93
N ASP A 9 25.91 0.14 31.92
CA ASP A 9 24.82 -0.84 31.94
C ASP A 9 24.49 -1.25 30.50
N ARG A 10 25.09 -2.38 30.12
CA ARG A 10 24.90 -3.05 28.84
C ARG A 10 23.51 -3.69 28.84
N SER A 11 22.48 -2.89 28.59
CA SER A 11 21.24 -3.44 28.04
C SER A 11 21.47 -3.67 26.55
N HIS A 12 22.00 -4.86 26.23
CA HIS A 12 21.94 -5.44 24.90
C HIS A 12 20.47 -5.66 24.54
N ALA A 13 19.78 -4.59 24.16
CA ALA A 13 18.60 -4.68 23.33
C ALA A 13 19.09 -5.28 22.01
N ASP A 14 18.79 -6.56 21.80
CA ASP A 14 18.99 -7.26 20.54
C ASP A 14 18.31 -6.46 19.41
N PRO A 15 19.08 -5.83 18.50
CA PRO A 15 18.51 -5.02 17.43
C PRO A 15 17.87 -5.89 16.32
N SER A 16 17.80 -7.21 16.48
CA SER A 16 17.29 -8.13 15.46
C SER A 16 15.78 -8.36 15.48
N ASN A 17 15.01 -7.64 16.32
CA ASN A 17 13.55 -7.58 16.20
C ASN A 17 13.08 -6.25 15.60
N LYS A 18 13.55 -5.95 14.38
CA LYS A 18 12.96 -4.89 13.57
C LYS A 18 11.58 -5.38 13.11
N PRO A 19 10.45 -4.76 13.49
CA PRO A 19 9.18 -5.07 12.86
C PRO A 19 9.32 -4.75 11.36
N GLN A 20 9.48 -5.80 10.55
CA GLN A 20 9.44 -5.72 9.09
C GLN A 20 7.99 -5.51 8.66
N GLY A 21 7.48 -4.32 8.95
CA GLY A 21 6.19 -3.82 8.50
C GLY A 21 6.39 -2.86 7.33
N GLY A 22 6.55 -3.40 6.13
CA GLY A 22 6.10 -2.76 4.89
C GLY A 22 6.74 -1.42 4.49
N GLU A 23 8.06 -1.36 4.31
CA GLU A 23 8.69 -0.28 3.53
C GLU A 23 8.64 -0.63 2.02
N SER A 24 7.44 -0.65 1.44
CA SER A 24 7.30 -0.63 -0.02
C SER A 24 7.30 0.81 -0.47
N ARG A 25 8.38 1.28 -1.10
CA ARG A 25 8.38 2.51 -1.90
C ARG A 25 7.69 2.21 -3.24
N PRO A 26 6.44 2.65 -3.52
CA PRO A 26 5.78 2.32 -4.77
C PRO A 26 5.59 3.61 -5.56
N THR A 27 6.58 4.00 -6.36
CA THR A 27 6.48 5.26 -7.12
C THR A 27 5.67 5.15 -8.42
N GLU A 28 5.11 4.00 -8.79
CA GLU A 28 4.24 3.94 -9.99
C GLU A 28 3.02 3.00 -9.86
N GLN A 29 2.98 2.08 -8.89
CA GLN A 29 1.86 1.12 -8.72
C GLN A 29 0.79 1.56 -7.71
N LYS A 30 0.76 2.85 -7.36
CA LYS A 30 -0.11 3.38 -6.30
C LYS A 30 -1.61 3.22 -6.63
N TRP A 31 -1.96 3.20 -7.91
CA TRP A 31 -3.35 3.14 -8.40
C TRP A 31 -3.92 1.73 -8.36
N LEU A 32 -3.11 0.71 -8.66
CA LEU A 32 -3.54 -0.68 -8.54
C LEU A 32 -3.82 -1.07 -7.08
N GLY A 33 -2.89 -0.73 -6.16
CA GLY A 33 -3.09 -0.98 -4.74
C GLY A 33 -4.29 -0.22 -4.15
N PHE A 34 -4.51 1.02 -4.61
CA PHE A 34 -5.66 1.82 -4.22
C PHE A 34 -6.98 1.24 -4.72
N GLY A 35 -7.03 0.81 -5.99
CA GLY A 35 -8.19 0.14 -6.57
C GLY A 35 -8.55 -1.14 -5.82
N LEU A 36 -7.55 -1.96 -5.48
CA LEU A 36 -7.77 -3.19 -4.72
C LEU A 36 -8.25 -2.93 -3.28
N ALA A 37 -7.70 -1.91 -2.60
CA ALA A 37 -8.11 -1.52 -1.25
C ALA A 37 -9.56 -1.02 -1.23
N ILE A 38 -9.95 -0.14 -2.17
CA ILE A 38 -11.33 0.33 -2.27
C ILE A 38 -12.28 -0.78 -2.68
N GLY A 39 -11.90 -1.55 -3.70
CA GLY A 39 -12.70 -2.66 -4.21
C GLY A 39 -12.97 -3.71 -3.14
N SER A 40 -11.95 -4.09 -2.37
CA SER A 40 -12.11 -5.02 -1.25
C SER A 40 -12.99 -4.46 -0.12
N ALA A 41 -12.81 -3.19 0.27
CA ALA A 41 -13.64 -2.55 1.29
C ALA A 41 -15.12 -2.50 0.87
N PHE A 42 -15.40 -2.08 -0.37
CA PHE A 42 -16.77 -2.05 -0.91
C PHE A 42 -17.34 -3.46 -1.10
N GLY A 43 -16.54 -4.41 -1.58
CA GLY A 43 -16.95 -5.80 -1.75
C GLY A 43 -17.33 -6.47 -0.44
N LEU A 44 -16.59 -6.18 0.63
CA LEU A 44 -16.94 -6.62 1.99
C LEU A 44 -18.24 -5.97 2.47
N LEU A 45 -18.43 -4.65 2.28
CA LEU A 45 -19.68 -3.97 2.65
C LEU A 45 -20.89 -4.55 1.91
N ILE A 46 -20.79 -4.72 0.59
CA ILE A 46 -21.86 -5.31 -0.23
C ILE A 46 -22.09 -6.78 0.14
N GLY A 47 -21.02 -7.54 0.35
CA GLY A 47 -21.10 -8.93 0.78
C GLY A 47 -21.78 -9.10 2.13
N LEU A 48 -21.49 -8.21 3.09
CA LEU A 48 -22.17 -8.17 4.38
C LEU A 48 -23.65 -7.77 4.24
N PHE A 49 -23.96 -6.80 3.37
CA PHE A 49 -25.33 -6.39 3.08
C PHE A 49 -26.16 -7.53 2.47
N LEU A 50 -25.56 -8.31 1.56
CA LEU A 50 -26.17 -9.49 0.95
C LEU A 50 -26.12 -10.74 1.85
N LYS A 51 -25.57 -10.63 3.06
CA LYS A 51 -25.26 -11.75 3.98
C LYS A 51 -24.44 -12.87 3.32
N ASN A 52 -23.72 -12.53 2.25
CA ASN A 52 -22.92 -13.46 1.46
C ASN A 52 -21.61 -12.80 1.00
N VAL A 53 -20.62 -12.82 1.90
CA VAL A 53 -19.28 -12.28 1.64
C VAL A 53 -18.57 -13.02 0.51
N ALA A 54 -18.91 -14.29 0.28
CA ALA A 54 -18.34 -15.09 -0.81
C ALA A 54 -18.66 -14.52 -2.19
N ILE A 55 -19.76 -13.79 -2.33
CA ILE A 55 -20.11 -13.09 -3.57
C ILE A 55 -19.54 -11.67 -3.57
N GLY A 56 -19.64 -10.95 -2.44
CA GLY A 56 -19.22 -9.54 -2.37
C GLY A 56 -17.71 -9.32 -2.53
N LEU A 57 -16.88 -10.16 -1.90
CA LEU A 57 -15.42 -10.00 -1.94
C LEU A 57 -14.82 -10.16 -3.35
N PRO A 58 -15.08 -11.24 -4.11
CA PRO A 58 -14.55 -11.37 -5.47
C PRO A 58 -15.14 -10.32 -6.42
N LEU A 59 -16.39 -9.93 -6.24
CA LEU A 59 -17.02 -8.86 -7.03
C LEU A 59 -16.32 -7.51 -6.79
N GLY A 60 -16.07 -7.18 -5.52
CA GLY A 60 -15.35 -5.97 -5.13
C GLY A 60 -13.90 -5.96 -5.62
N MET A 61 -13.19 -7.09 -5.53
CA MET A 61 -11.84 -7.22 -6.07
C MET A 61 -11.80 -7.04 -7.59
N ALA A 62 -12.74 -7.65 -8.32
CA ALA A 62 -12.83 -7.51 -9.77
C ALA A 62 -13.06 -6.04 -10.19
N LEU A 63 -13.99 -5.35 -9.53
CA LEU A 63 -14.24 -3.93 -9.77
C LEU A 63 -13.01 -3.09 -9.39
N GLY A 64 -12.41 -3.34 -8.22
CA GLY A 64 -11.21 -2.65 -7.77
C GLY A 64 -10.03 -2.77 -8.73
N LEU A 65 -9.84 -3.95 -9.33
CA LEU A 65 -8.83 -4.19 -10.36
C LEU A 65 -9.14 -3.45 -11.66
N ILE A 66 -10.37 -3.48 -12.16
CA ILE A 66 -10.77 -2.78 -13.39
C ILE A 66 -10.54 -1.27 -13.22
N PHE A 67 -11.00 -0.67 -12.12
CA PHE A 67 -10.81 0.75 -11.86
C PHE A 67 -9.34 1.10 -11.60
N GLY A 68 -8.64 0.31 -10.79
CA GLY A 68 -7.22 0.54 -10.46
C GLY A 68 -6.32 0.46 -11.69
N THR A 69 -6.55 -0.51 -12.57
CA THR A 69 -5.78 -0.66 -13.83
C THR A 69 -6.16 0.37 -14.88
N ALA A 70 -7.44 0.73 -15.01
CA ALA A 70 -7.88 1.77 -15.94
C ALA A 70 -7.26 3.14 -15.59
N LEU A 71 -7.29 3.51 -14.31
CA LEU A 71 -6.68 4.74 -13.79
C LEU A 71 -5.15 4.75 -13.97
N GLN A 72 -4.50 3.59 -13.83
CA GLN A 72 -3.06 3.47 -14.04
C GLN A 72 -2.69 3.66 -15.52
N LYS A 73 -3.45 3.03 -16.43
CA LYS A 73 -3.22 3.14 -17.88
C LYS A 73 -3.34 4.58 -18.38
N SER A 74 -4.32 5.34 -17.88
CA SER A 74 -4.47 6.76 -18.21
C SER A 74 -3.30 7.63 -17.74
N LYS A 75 -2.62 7.23 -16.65
CA LYS A 75 -1.47 7.95 -16.11
C LYS A 75 -0.17 7.65 -16.86
N ASP A 76 0.02 6.40 -17.24
CA ASP A 76 1.17 5.97 -18.06
C ASP A 76 1.16 6.65 -19.45
N GLU A 77 -0.03 6.95 -19.97
CA GLU A 77 -0.18 7.63 -21.27
C GLU A 77 0.12 9.14 -21.20
N GLN A 78 -0.13 9.80 -20.05
CA GLN A 78 0.27 11.19 -19.83
C GLN A 78 1.78 11.32 -19.64
N LYS A 79 2.40 10.43 -18.85
CA LYS A 79 3.84 10.48 -18.58
C LYS A 79 4.69 10.38 -19.86
N ARG A 80 4.24 9.61 -20.86
CA ARG A 80 4.90 9.52 -22.18
C ARG A 80 4.76 10.77 -23.04
N LYS A 81 3.71 11.57 -22.86
CA LYS A 81 3.53 12.84 -23.60
C LYS A 81 4.43 13.94 -23.04
N ASP A 82 4.62 13.97 -21.72
CA ASP A 82 5.50 14.94 -21.07
C ASP A 82 6.99 14.74 -21.43
N GLU A 83 7.43 13.49 -21.60
CA GLU A 83 8.81 13.18 -22.02
C GLU A 83 9.08 13.46 -23.52
N GLN A 84 8.05 13.40 -24.38
CA GLN A 84 8.20 13.69 -25.81
C GLN A 84 8.12 15.19 -26.15
N GLN A 85 7.60 16.02 -25.24
CA GLN A 85 7.44 17.46 -25.46
C GLN A 85 8.64 18.30 -24.95
N SER A 86 9.65 17.66 -24.36
CA SER A 86 10.89 18.30 -23.86
C SER A 86 12.14 17.98 -24.71
N LYS A 87 11.97 17.56 -25.96
CA LYS A 87 13.07 17.33 -26.90
C LYS A 87 12.92 18.16 -28.17
#